data_AF-A0A956SCP9-F1
#
_entry.id   AF-A0A956SCP9-F1
#
_cell.length_a   1.000
_cell.length_b   1.000
_cell.length_c   1.000
_cell.angle_alpha   90.00
_cell.angle_beta   90.00
_cell.angle_gamma   90.00
#
_symmetry.space_group_name_H-M   'P 1'
#
loop_
_entity.id
_entity.type
_entity.pdbx_description
1 polymer ?
#
loop_
_entity_poly.entity_id
_entity_poly.type
_entity_poly.pdbx_seq_one_letter_code
_entity_poly.pdbx_strand_id
1 'polypeptide(L)'
;MSLVARVHRKTRDLVRDAAEDLLLADSAPLLAIDRAERWSFDASGGDSRADVQAILEDTTLVVNPNVHRWRWEEDAEAAPRGTRLEIEVHDRVDALGHSVLRAVRERRGLRSVSAVARSVVWTIDLETDRAAAESLARRLVGEGERGAGALANPHSQEIRWRVIA
;
A
#
# COMPACT_ATOMS: atom_id res chain seq x y z
N MET A 1 9.94 -13.85 -10.75
CA MET A 1 8.75 -13.03 -11.02
C MET A 1 8.43 -12.22 -9.78
N SER A 2 7.90 -11.02 -9.95
CA SER A 2 7.39 -10.22 -8.82
C SER A 2 5.87 -10.31 -8.81
N LEU A 3 5.30 -10.70 -7.68
CA LEU A 3 3.86 -10.85 -7.47
C LEU A 3 3.44 -9.86 -6.39
N VAL A 4 2.33 -9.16 -6.60
CA VAL A 4 1.91 -8.10 -5.68
C VAL A 4 0.45 -8.24 -5.32
N ALA A 5 0.17 -8.29 -4.02
CA ALA A 5 -1.16 -8.31 -3.47
C ALA A 5 -1.48 -7.00 -2.71
N ARG A 6 -2.69 -6.47 -2.91
CA ARG A 6 -3.26 -5.40 -2.09
C ARG A 6 -4.19 -6.01 -1.04
N VAL A 7 -3.95 -5.69 0.22
CA VAL A 7 -4.68 -6.18 1.38
C VAL A 7 -5.41 -5.01 2.03
N HIS A 8 -6.74 -5.09 2.08
CA HIS A 8 -7.60 -4.06 2.63
C HIS A 8 -8.29 -4.58 3.89
N ARG A 9 -8.55 -3.68 4.84
CA ARG A 9 -9.40 -4.01 5.99
C ARG A 9 -10.86 -4.09 5.56
N LYS A 10 -11.57 -5.10 6.09
CA LYS A 10 -13.04 -5.28 5.96
C LYS A 10 -13.79 -4.35 6.90
N THR A 11 -13.16 -4.00 8.02
CA THR A 11 -13.70 -3.12 9.04
C THR A 11 -13.28 -1.67 8.79
N ARG A 12 -13.94 -0.75 9.50
CA ARG A 12 -13.57 0.67 9.54
C ARG A 12 -12.07 0.86 9.80
N ASP A 13 -11.44 1.73 9.01
CA ASP A 13 -10.04 2.12 9.14
C ASP A 13 -9.94 3.57 9.63
N LEU A 14 -9.75 3.73 10.94
CA LEU A 14 -9.69 5.05 11.58
C LEU A 14 -8.54 5.92 11.06
N VAL A 15 -7.45 5.30 10.56
CA VAL A 15 -6.33 6.05 9.99
C VAL A 15 -6.73 6.62 8.63
N ARG A 16 -7.49 5.85 7.84
CA ARG A 16 -8.07 6.35 6.59
C ARG A 16 -9.06 7.48 6.86
N ASP A 17 -9.96 7.31 7.83
CA ASP A 17 -10.93 8.34 8.19
C ASP A 17 -10.25 9.65 8.61
N ALA A 18 -9.20 9.58 9.43
CA ALA A 18 -8.45 10.78 9.84
C ALA A 18 -7.73 11.46 8.67
N ALA A 19 -7.24 10.69 7.69
CA ALA A 19 -6.65 11.25 6.48
C ALA A 19 -7.70 11.91 5.57
N GLU A 20 -8.89 11.32 5.47
CA GLU A 20 -10.04 11.90 4.77
C GLU A 20 -10.44 13.24 5.39
N ASP A 21 -10.61 13.29 6.72
CA ASP A 21 -10.93 14.53 7.44
C ASP A 21 -9.87 15.62 7.22
N LEU A 22 -8.59 15.26 7.22
CA LEU A 22 -7.49 16.19 6.97
C LEU A 22 -7.55 16.77 5.55
N LEU A 23 -7.80 15.93 4.53
CA LEU A 23 -7.89 16.37 3.14
C LEU A 23 -9.10 17.27 2.90
N LEU A 24 -10.24 16.95 3.51
CA LEU A 24 -11.45 17.77 3.43
C LEU A 24 -11.27 19.12 4.13
N ALA A 25 -10.58 19.16 5.27
CA ALA A 25 -10.27 20.41 5.98
C ALA A 25 -9.38 21.34 5.14
N ASP A 26 -8.51 20.79 4.30
CA ASP A 26 -7.67 21.53 3.35
C ASP A 26 -8.39 21.86 2.02
N SER A 27 -9.72 21.67 1.97
CA SER A 27 -10.56 21.93 0.79
C SER A 27 -10.11 21.17 -0.47
N ALA A 28 -9.52 19.99 -0.31
CA ALA A 28 -9.19 19.14 -1.46
C ALA A 28 -10.49 18.72 -2.18
N PRO A 29 -10.52 18.72 -3.52
CA PRO A 29 -11.65 18.21 -4.30
C PRO A 29 -11.65 16.68 -4.28
N LEU A 30 -11.81 16.10 -3.09
CA LEU A 30 -11.69 14.68 -2.82
C LEU A 30 -12.91 13.92 -3.33
N LEU A 31 -12.69 12.97 -4.23
CA LEU A 31 -13.72 12.03 -4.71
C LEU A 31 -13.73 10.75 -3.86
N ALA A 32 -12.55 10.21 -3.59
CA ALA A 32 -12.38 9.02 -2.76
C ALA A 32 -10.97 8.95 -2.16
N ILE A 33 -10.86 8.31 -1.00
CA ILE A 33 -9.59 7.90 -0.43
C ILE A 33 -9.68 6.45 0.04
N ASP A 34 -8.66 5.67 -0.31
CA ASP A 34 -8.50 4.30 0.15
C ASP A 34 -7.08 4.07 0.68
N ARG A 35 -6.97 3.08 1.56
CA ARG A 35 -5.72 2.65 2.16
C ARG A 35 -5.64 1.13 2.14
N ALA A 36 -4.50 0.64 1.65
CA ALA A 36 -4.21 -0.79 1.60
C ALA A 36 -2.79 -1.06 2.08
N GLU A 37 -2.56 -2.28 2.57
CA GLU A 37 -1.21 -2.82 2.62
C GLU A 37 -0.88 -3.41 1.25
N ARG A 38 0.31 -3.11 0.74
CA ARG A 38 0.83 -3.68 -0.49
C ARG A 38 1.94 -4.66 -0.14
N TRP A 39 1.73 -5.91 -0.49
CA TRP A 39 2.66 -7.00 -0.23
C TRP A 39 3.29 -7.45 -1.54
N SER A 40 4.60 -7.26 -1.67
CA SER A 40 5.39 -7.67 -2.83
C SER A 40 6.17 -8.93 -2.52
N PHE A 41 6.13 -9.89 -3.43
CA PHE A 41 6.80 -11.18 -3.30
C PHE A 41 7.70 -11.38 -4.51
N ASP A 42 8.99 -11.56 -4.26
CA ASP A 42 9.88 -12.07 -5.30
C ASP A 42 9.93 -13.58 -5.18
N ALA A 43 9.47 -14.26 -6.24
CA ALA A 43 9.40 -15.70 -6.28
C ALA A 43 9.92 -16.27 -7.60
N SER A 44 10.49 -17.46 -7.57
CA SER A 44 11.08 -18.13 -8.73
C SER A 44 10.75 -19.62 -8.73
N GLY A 45 10.58 -20.19 -9.92
CA GLY A 45 10.12 -21.57 -10.12
C GLY A 45 8.70 -21.67 -10.70
N GLY A 46 8.32 -22.87 -11.13
CA GLY A 46 7.06 -23.14 -11.85
C GLY A 46 5.80 -22.78 -11.06
N ASP A 47 5.79 -23.02 -9.75
CA ASP A 47 4.59 -22.88 -8.91
C ASP A 47 4.57 -21.58 -8.07
N SER A 48 5.41 -20.60 -8.39
CA SER A 48 5.60 -19.39 -7.58
C SER A 48 4.31 -18.63 -7.24
N ARG A 49 3.35 -18.57 -8.17
CA ARG A 49 2.05 -17.89 -7.92
C ARG A 49 1.18 -18.69 -6.96
N ALA A 50 1.13 -20.01 -7.10
CA ALA A 50 0.40 -20.89 -6.19
C ALA A 50 1.00 -20.82 -4.78
N ASP A 51 2.33 -20.78 -4.67
CA ASP A 51 3.02 -20.63 -3.39
C ASP A 51 2.68 -19.29 -2.70
N VAL A 52 2.71 -18.17 -3.43
CA VAL A 52 2.33 -16.87 -2.86
C VAL A 52 0.84 -16.83 -2.52
N GLN A 53 -0.02 -17.44 -3.33
CA GLN A 53 -1.44 -17.56 -3.00
C GLN A 53 -1.66 -18.36 -1.71
N ALA A 54 -0.96 -19.47 -1.51
CA ALA A 54 -1.01 -20.22 -0.25
C ALA A 54 -0.52 -19.38 0.95
N ILE A 55 0.47 -18.49 0.77
CA ILE A 55 0.87 -17.54 1.83
C ILE A 55 -0.29 -16.60 2.19
N LEU A 56 -1.00 -16.09 1.19
CA LEU A 56 -2.11 -15.14 1.36
C LEU A 56 -3.37 -15.78 1.91
N GLU A 57 -3.64 -17.06 1.61
CA GLU A 57 -4.87 -17.75 2.00
C GLU A 57 -4.71 -18.59 3.27
N ASP A 58 -3.57 -19.26 3.44
CA ASP A 58 -3.37 -20.25 4.52
C ASP A 58 -2.60 -19.69 5.73
N THR A 59 -2.22 -18.41 5.69
CA THR A 59 -1.48 -17.78 6.78
C THR A 59 -2.09 -16.44 7.19
N THR A 60 -2.20 -16.23 8.50
CA THR A 60 -2.63 -14.95 9.07
C THR A 60 -1.51 -13.93 9.19
N LEU A 61 -0.30 -14.26 8.70
CA LEU A 61 0.88 -13.41 8.79
C LEU A 61 0.80 -12.22 7.82
N VAL A 62 0.08 -12.40 6.71
CA VAL A 62 -0.16 -11.37 5.69
C VAL A 62 -1.63 -10.98 5.68
N VAL A 63 -2.52 -11.97 5.54
CA VAL A 63 -3.96 -11.75 5.47
C VAL A 63 -4.64 -12.46 6.63
N ASN A 64 -5.25 -11.71 7.54
CA ASN A 64 -6.18 -12.31 8.49
C ASN A 64 -7.58 -12.34 7.85
N PRO A 65 -8.14 -13.52 7.49
CA PRO A 65 -9.39 -13.60 6.74
C PRO A 65 -10.59 -13.01 7.49
N ASN A 66 -10.53 -12.88 8.81
CA ASN A 66 -11.60 -12.28 9.60
C ASN A 66 -11.67 -10.75 9.46
N VAL A 67 -10.54 -10.10 9.17
CA VAL A 67 -10.44 -8.63 9.14
C VAL A 67 -9.94 -8.08 7.82
N HIS A 68 -9.35 -8.91 6.95
CA HIS A 68 -8.76 -8.51 5.69
C HIS A 68 -9.48 -9.14 4.49
N ARG A 69 -9.50 -8.41 3.39
CA ARG A 69 -9.73 -8.91 2.02
C ARG A 69 -8.51 -8.58 1.19
N TRP A 70 -8.22 -9.38 0.17
CA TRP A 70 -7.06 -9.11 -0.68
C TRP A 70 -7.38 -9.34 -2.16
N ARG A 71 -6.59 -8.73 -3.04
CA ARG A 71 -6.61 -8.93 -4.49
C ARG A 71 -5.20 -8.80 -5.06
N TRP A 72 -4.98 -9.30 -6.27
CA TRP A 72 -3.74 -9.04 -7.01
C TRP A 72 -3.73 -7.59 -7.52
N GLU A 73 -2.56 -6.96 -7.59
CA GLU A 73 -2.42 -5.59 -8.11
C GLU A 73 -2.60 -5.49 -9.64
N GLU A 74 -2.49 -6.62 -10.35
CA GLU A 74 -2.71 -6.71 -11.81
C GLU A 74 -4.14 -6.28 -12.24
N ASP A 75 -5.09 -6.28 -11.30
CA ASP A 75 -6.46 -5.80 -11.48
C ASP A 75 -6.54 -4.26 -11.39
N ALA A 76 -5.75 -3.55 -12.21
CA ALA A 76 -5.69 -2.09 -12.19
C ALA A 76 -7.06 -1.48 -12.48
N GLU A 77 -7.63 -0.79 -11.50
CA GLU A 77 -8.83 0.01 -11.71
C GLU A 77 -8.48 1.23 -12.56
N ALA A 78 -9.26 1.46 -13.62
CA ALA A 78 -9.20 2.71 -14.37
C ALA A 78 -9.35 3.90 -13.42
N ALA A 79 -8.58 4.96 -13.65
CA ALA A 79 -8.75 6.19 -12.88
C ALA A 79 -10.20 6.68 -13.05
N PRO A 80 -10.92 6.97 -11.96
CA PRO A 80 -12.23 7.61 -12.06
C PRO A 80 -12.08 9.00 -12.70
N ARG A 81 -13.21 9.64 -13.05
CA ARG A 81 -13.19 11.01 -13.61
C ARG A 81 -12.33 11.93 -12.75
N GLY A 82 -11.25 12.47 -13.30
CA GLY A 82 -10.30 13.32 -12.58
C GLY A 82 -8.88 12.74 -12.57
N THR A 83 -8.18 12.92 -11.45
CA THR A 83 -6.78 12.52 -11.26
C THR A 83 -6.65 11.61 -10.05
N ARG A 84 -5.86 10.54 -10.15
CA ARG A 84 -5.52 9.63 -9.05
C ARG A 84 -4.10 9.89 -8.56
N LEU A 85 -3.96 10.17 -7.28
CA LEU A 85 -2.70 10.26 -6.56
C LEU A 85 -2.48 8.95 -5.79
N GLU A 86 -1.36 8.29 -6.05
CA GLU A 86 -0.90 7.15 -5.24
C GLU A 86 0.31 7.56 -4.41
N ILE A 87 0.24 7.30 -3.10
CA ILE A 87 1.34 7.53 -2.15
C ILE A 87 1.68 6.19 -1.50
N GLU A 88 2.88 5.69 -1.75
CA GLU A 88 3.41 4.47 -1.17
C GLU A 88 4.39 4.80 -0.05
N VAL A 89 4.13 4.24 1.13
CA VAL A 89 4.92 4.42 2.35
C VAL A 89 5.60 3.11 2.70
N HIS A 90 6.93 3.13 2.71
CA HIS A 90 7.80 2.00 3.04
C HIS A 90 8.42 2.21 4.41
N ASP A 91 8.50 1.16 5.22
CA ASP A 91 9.42 1.19 6.36
C ASP A 91 10.86 1.08 5.85
N ARG A 92 11.76 1.94 6.33
CA ARG A 92 13.20 1.88 5.98
C ARG A 92 13.83 0.53 6.31
N VAL A 93 13.28 -0.13 7.33
CA VAL A 93 13.64 -1.50 7.72
C VAL A 93 12.35 -2.30 7.76
N ASP A 94 12.11 -3.09 6.72
CA ASP A 94 10.92 -3.94 6.65
C ASP A 94 11.04 -5.21 7.52
N ALA A 95 11.00 -5.02 8.83
CA ALA A 95 11.10 -6.12 9.79
C ALA A 95 9.96 -7.15 9.61
N LEU A 96 8.79 -6.71 9.16
CA LEU A 96 7.62 -7.57 8.98
C LEU A 96 7.77 -8.44 7.72
N GLY A 97 8.15 -7.87 6.58
CA GLY A 97 8.46 -8.64 5.36
C GLY A 97 9.52 -9.70 5.60
N HIS A 98 10.62 -9.35 6.27
CA HIS A 98 11.65 -10.32 6.68
C HIS A 98 11.10 -11.43 7.58
N SER A 99 10.24 -11.09 8.53
CA SER A 99 9.63 -12.07 9.44
C SER A 99 8.67 -13.02 8.72
N VAL A 100 7.88 -12.52 7.77
CA VAL A 100 7.02 -13.34 6.91
C VAL A 100 7.86 -14.28 6.06
N LEU A 101 8.87 -13.76 5.34
CA LEU A 101 9.78 -14.55 4.50
C LEU A 101 10.40 -15.71 5.30
N ARG A 102 10.91 -15.42 6.49
CA ARG A 102 11.48 -16.42 7.38
C ARG A 102 10.44 -17.48 7.76
N ALA A 103 9.26 -17.05 8.20
CA ALA A 103 8.22 -17.97 8.64
C ALA A 103 7.72 -18.89 7.52
N VAL A 104 7.51 -18.38 6.30
CA VAL A 104 7.03 -19.20 5.17
C VAL A 104 8.10 -20.19 4.70
N ARG A 105 9.38 -19.81 4.73
CA ARG A 105 10.48 -20.72 4.36
C ARG A 105 10.72 -21.80 5.41
N GLU A 106 10.77 -21.43 6.70
CA GLU A 106 11.07 -22.37 7.79
C GLU A 106 9.89 -23.29 8.11
N ARG A 107 8.65 -22.77 8.12
CA ARG A 107 7.48 -23.52 8.60
C ARG A 107 6.69 -24.20 7.49
N ARG A 108 6.74 -23.68 6.27
CA ARG A 108 5.94 -24.18 5.13
C ARG A 108 6.79 -24.73 3.99
N GLY A 109 8.13 -24.59 4.06
CA GLY A 109 9.02 -25.11 3.02
C GLY A 109 8.93 -24.36 1.68
N LEU A 110 8.29 -23.19 1.65
CA LEU A 110 8.10 -22.38 0.44
C LEU A 110 9.39 -21.66 0.06
N ARG A 111 10.34 -22.42 -0.50
CA ARG A 111 11.70 -21.93 -0.86
C ARG A 111 11.73 -21.15 -2.17
N SER A 112 10.68 -21.21 -2.96
CA SER A 112 10.50 -20.45 -4.21
C SER A 112 10.47 -18.93 -3.96
N VAL A 113 10.01 -18.49 -2.78
CA VAL A 113 9.95 -17.08 -2.37
C VAL A 113 11.30 -16.62 -1.82
N SER A 114 11.95 -15.71 -2.53
CA SER A 114 13.26 -15.15 -2.19
C SER A 114 13.20 -13.84 -1.41
N ALA A 115 12.13 -13.06 -1.59
CA ALA A 115 11.92 -11.83 -0.85
C ALA A 115 10.43 -11.57 -0.59
N VAL A 116 10.13 -10.91 0.52
CA VAL A 116 8.80 -10.38 0.86
C VAL A 116 9.01 -8.96 1.34
N ALA A 117 8.26 -8.02 0.76
CA ALA A 117 8.25 -6.63 1.16
C ALA A 117 6.83 -6.14 1.45
N ARG A 118 6.67 -5.28 2.44
CA ARG A 118 5.40 -4.62 2.78
C ARG A 118 5.55 -3.10 2.68
N SER A 119 4.56 -2.48 2.06
CA SER A 119 4.34 -1.04 2.09
C SER A 119 2.86 -0.73 2.41
N VAL A 120 2.57 0.52 2.74
CA VAL A 120 1.21 1.05 2.79
C VAL A 120 0.98 1.90 1.56
N VAL A 121 -0.10 1.65 0.83
CA VAL A 121 -0.50 2.47 -0.31
C VAL A 121 -1.75 3.24 0.04
N TRP A 122 -1.67 4.54 -0.17
CA TRP A 122 -2.80 5.46 -0.20
C TRP A 122 -3.17 5.69 -1.65
N THR A 123 -4.46 5.54 -1.97
CA THR A 123 -5.02 5.89 -3.27
C THR A 123 -6.03 7.00 -3.05
N ILE A 124 -5.77 8.16 -3.64
CA ILE A 124 -6.55 9.39 -3.46
C ILE A 124 -7.06 9.81 -4.83
N ASP A 125 -8.36 9.72 -5.04
CA ASP A 125 -9.03 10.16 -6.26
C ASP A 125 -9.54 11.58 -6.08
N LEU A 126 -9.19 12.46 -7.02
CA LEU A 126 -9.42 13.89 -6.91
C LEU A 126 -10.11 14.42 -8.18
N GLU A 127 -11.08 15.32 -7.99
CA GLU A 127 -11.70 16.10 -9.06
C GLU A 127 -10.84 17.33 -9.38
N THR A 128 -9.63 17.09 -9.86
CA THR A 128 -8.69 18.15 -10.23
C THR A 128 -7.77 17.71 -11.37
N ASP A 129 -7.01 18.67 -11.91
CA ASP A 129 -5.94 18.39 -12.86
C ASP A 129 -4.68 17.80 -12.20
N ARG A 130 -3.78 17.30 -13.05
CA ARG A 130 -2.50 16.73 -12.64
C ARG A 130 -1.64 17.69 -11.81
N ALA A 131 -1.59 18.97 -12.16
CA ALA A 131 -0.70 19.94 -11.50
C ALA A 131 -1.12 20.20 -10.05
N ALA A 132 -2.42 20.35 -9.81
CA ALA A 132 -2.97 20.48 -8.47
C ALA A 132 -2.79 19.19 -7.64
N ALA A 133 -2.94 18.00 -8.25
CA ALA A 133 -2.67 16.74 -7.57
C ALA A 133 -1.18 16.58 -7.18
N GLU A 134 -0.25 16.99 -8.04
CA GLU A 134 1.19 17.02 -7.73
C GLU A 134 1.51 18.01 -6.60
N SER A 135 0.86 19.18 -6.58
CA SER A 135 1.00 20.15 -5.48
C SER A 135 0.52 19.57 -4.14
N LEU A 136 -0.64 18.91 -4.14
CA LEU A 136 -1.15 18.20 -2.96
C LEU A 136 -0.18 17.10 -2.50
N ALA A 137 0.34 16.28 -3.42
CA ALA A 137 1.28 15.21 -3.10
C ALA A 137 2.52 15.73 -2.35
N ARG A 138 3.15 16.80 -2.85
CA ARG A 138 4.33 17.40 -2.21
C ARG A 138 4.05 17.90 -0.79
N ARG A 139 2.87 18.50 -0.57
CA ARG A 139 2.42 18.91 0.76
C ARG A 139 2.23 17.72 1.69
N LEU A 140 1.57 16.66 1.23
CA LEU A 140 1.33 15.45 2.04
C LEU A 140 2.61 14.71 2.42
N VAL A 141 3.60 14.72 1.52
CA VAL A 141 4.90 14.06 1.68
C VAL A 141 5.89 14.88 2.51
N GLY A 142 5.64 16.18 2.69
CA GLY A 142 6.48 17.02 3.54
C GLY A 142 7.68 17.63 2.85
N GLU A 143 7.63 17.83 1.53
CA GLU A 143 8.65 18.61 0.82
C GLU A 143 8.51 20.11 1.16
N GLY A 144 9.02 20.54 2.32
CA GLY A 144 9.32 21.96 2.58
C GLY A 144 8.91 22.59 3.92
N GLU A 145 8.07 21.97 4.74
CA GLU A 145 7.61 22.57 6.02
C GLU A 145 7.77 21.64 7.23
N ARG A 146 8.27 22.21 8.34
CA ARG A 146 8.34 21.54 9.66
C ARG A 146 6.91 21.33 10.16
N GLY A 147 6.34 20.17 9.87
CA GLY A 147 4.97 19.79 10.25
C GLY A 147 4.23 18.99 9.18
N ALA A 148 4.77 18.91 7.96
CA ALA A 148 4.18 18.19 6.86
C ALA A 148 4.74 16.75 6.81
N GLY A 149 3.87 15.80 7.15
CA GLY A 149 4.19 14.37 7.23
C GLY A 149 3.00 13.59 7.76
N ALA A 150 1.80 13.90 7.26
CA ALA A 150 0.55 13.35 7.78
C ALA A 150 0.41 11.84 7.51
N LEU A 151 1.05 11.35 6.44
CA LEU A 151 0.87 9.98 5.94
C LEU A 151 2.01 9.03 6.28
N ALA A 152 3.16 9.53 6.76
CA ALA A 152 4.30 8.70 7.15
C ALA A 152 5.15 9.34 8.24
N ASN A 153 5.85 8.50 9.00
CA ASN A 153 6.85 8.91 9.96
C ASN A 153 8.20 9.17 9.25
N PRO A 154 8.70 10.42 9.17
CA PRO A 154 9.93 10.75 8.43
C PRO A 154 11.21 10.12 9.01
N HIS A 155 11.19 9.64 10.25
CA HIS A 155 12.35 9.01 10.88
C HIS A 155 12.51 7.53 10.52
N SER A 156 11.41 6.82 10.27
CA SER A 156 11.43 5.37 10.06
C SER A 156 10.88 4.95 8.70
N GLN A 157 10.30 5.89 7.93
CA GLN A 157 9.62 5.58 6.68
C GLN A 157 10.15 6.42 5.52
N GLU A 158 10.01 5.85 4.33
CA GLU A 158 10.25 6.48 3.05
C GLU A 158 8.94 6.58 2.28
N ILE A 159 8.77 7.66 1.52
CA ILE A 159 7.58 7.88 0.74
C ILE A 159 7.94 7.96 -0.74
N ARG A 160 7.15 7.30 -1.57
CA ARG A 160 7.14 7.45 -3.02
C ARG A 160 5.74 7.82 -3.43
N TRP A 161 5.59 8.65 -4.46
CA TRP A 161 4.28 9.03 -4.94
C TRP A 161 4.27 9.19 -6.46
N ARG A 162 3.09 9.02 -7.04
CA ARG A 162 2.87 9.22 -8.48
C ARG A 162 1.46 9.72 -8.75
N VAL A 163 1.32 10.43 -9.86
CA VAL A 163 0.03 10.94 -10.34
C VAL A 163 -0.36 10.23 -11.64
N ILE A 164 -1.56 9.68 -11.65
CA ILE A 164 -2.21 8.96 -12.74
C ILE A 164 -3.38 9.84 -13.22
N ALA A 165 -3.35 10.27 -14.47
CA ALA A 165 -4.34 11.15 -15.09
C ALA A 165 -4.75 10.59 -16.46
#